data_AF-A0A3B8SRY0-F1
#
_entry.id   AF-A0A3B8SRY0-F1
#
_cell.length_a   1.000
_cell.length_b   1.000
_cell.length_c   1.000
_cell.angle_alpha   90.00
_cell.angle_beta   90.00
_cell.angle_gamma   90.00
#
_symmetry.space_group_name_H-M   'P 1'
#
loop_
_entity.id
_entity.type
_entity.pdbx_description
1 polymer ?
#
loop_
_entity_poly.entity_id
_entity_poly.type
_entity_poly.pdbx_seq_one_letter_code
_entity_poly.pdbx_strand_id
1 'polypeptide(L)'
;MNPSRLLKRLKRELGITFFTLPFENPDEEFMEIIKDTTIPVYSQFYPFVEDVIIDLDNVDMVYNTYEEGLFIIPPSIIQDRELYYVVDVQPFNTTFTGNYYPASSLINNTPSIYEDMMLGQASADLLSGIAPVFTWQFMEPNKLKVFNLSSWSTQLKLTIGVEHYANLSSIKKGQSESFYKLAKLDIKMFLFNNLRMLDKMETALGTIDLHIEDWANAESDRDALIEKMTEQHNLSTYNSVNYK
;
A
#
# COMPACT_ATOMS: atom_id res chain seq x y z
N MET A 1 1.25 2.52 -13.31
CA MET A 1 2.19 2.18 -14.41
C MET A 1 1.53 1.22 -15.41
N ASN A 2 2.03 1.03 -16.64
CA ASN A 2 1.47 0.06 -17.59
C ASN A 2 2.40 -1.17 -17.74
N PRO A 3 1.94 -2.41 -17.46
CA PRO A 3 2.75 -3.62 -17.52
C PRO A 3 3.41 -3.88 -18.88
N SER A 4 2.67 -3.75 -19.99
CA SER A 4 3.21 -3.99 -21.32
C SER A 4 4.31 -2.99 -21.69
N ARG A 5 4.21 -1.73 -21.22
CA ARG A 5 5.26 -0.73 -21.41
C ARG A 5 6.50 -1.03 -20.58
N LEU A 6 6.32 -1.55 -19.37
CA LEU A 6 7.40 -2.00 -18.49
C LEU A 6 8.19 -3.14 -19.16
N LEU A 7 7.49 -4.21 -19.56
CA LEU A 7 8.11 -5.37 -20.21
C LEU A 7 8.85 -4.99 -21.50
N LYS A 8 8.24 -4.16 -22.36
CA LYS A 8 8.92 -3.67 -23.58
C LYS A 8 10.20 -2.91 -23.27
N ARG A 9 10.20 -2.09 -22.20
CA ARG A 9 11.41 -1.36 -21.77
C ARG A 9 12.48 -2.33 -21.26
N LEU A 10 12.10 -3.26 -20.39
CA LEU A 10 12.99 -4.30 -19.83
C LEU A 10 13.66 -5.11 -20.93
N LYS A 11 12.86 -5.67 -21.85
CA LYS A 11 13.37 -6.47 -22.97
C LYS A 11 14.33 -5.73 -23.89
N ARG A 12 14.08 -4.44 -24.11
CA ARG A 12 14.94 -3.59 -24.94
C ARG A 12 16.26 -3.29 -24.25
N GLU A 13 16.24 -3.00 -22.95
CA GLU A 13 17.45 -2.70 -22.19
C GLU A 13 18.28 -3.95 -21.86
N LEU A 14 17.66 -5.12 -21.80
CA LEU A 14 18.34 -6.40 -21.59
C LEU A 14 18.82 -7.07 -22.90
N GLY A 15 18.56 -6.48 -24.07
CA GLY A 15 18.99 -7.03 -25.36
C GLY A 15 18.22 -8.28 -25.83
N ILE A 16 17.34 -8.84 -24.99
CA ILE A 16 16.54 -10.05 -25.27
C ILE A 16 15.39 -9.85 -26.26
N THR A 17 15.27 -8.67 -26.89
CA THR A 17 14.24 -8.42 -27.91
C THR A 17 14.48 -9.21 -29.19
N PHE A 18 15.73 -9.51 -29.50
CA PHE A 18 16.15 -10.12 -30.76
C PHE A 18 16.54 -11.60 -30.62
N PHE A 19 16.56 -12.14 -29.40
CA PHE A 19 16.92 -13.53 -29.13
C PHE A 19 15.71 -14.30 -28.62
N THR A 20 15.53 -15.52 -29.12
CA THR A 20 14.53 -16.44 -28.61
C THR A 20 15.09 -17.05 -27.32
N LEU A 21 14.48 -16.72 -26.19
CA LEU A 21 14.80 -17.38 -24.94
C LEU A 21 14.30 -18.84 -24.98
N PRO A 22 14.91 -19.77 -24.23
CA PRO A 22 14.49 -21.18 -24.21
C PRO A 22 13.17 -21.43 -23.46
N PHE A 23 12.41 -20.37 -23.16
CA PHE A 23 11.13 -20.41 -22.45
C PHE A 23 9.98 -20.33 -23.45
N GLU A 24 8.89 -21.06 -23.18
CA GLU A 24 7.70 -21.02 -24.04
C GLU A 24 7.03 -19.63 -24.05
N ASN A 25 6.98 -18.95 -22.90
CA ASN A 25 6.39 -17.63 -22.77
C ASN A 25 7.16 -16.71 -21.80
N PRO A 26 8.23 -16.03 -22.25
CA PRO A 26 9.07 -15.22 -21.37
C PRO A 26 8.34 -14.00 -20.77
N ASP A 27 7.27 -13.51 -21.40
CA ASP A 27 6.52 -12.35 -20.91
C ASP A 27 5.71 -12.69 -19.67
N GLU A 28 5.15 -13.90 -19.64
CA GLU A 28 4.39 -14.42 -18.50
C GLU A 28 5.33 -14.70 -17.33
N GLU A 29 6.45 -15.38 -17.55
CA GLU A 29 7.45 -15.64 -16.51
C GLU A 29 7.99 -14.35 -15.90
N PHE A 30 8.33 -13.35 -16.71
CA PHE A 30 8.80 -12.06 -16.19
C PHE A 30 7.72 -11.36 -15.36
N MET A 31 6.45 -11.48 -15.75
CA MET A 31 5.36 -10.92 -14.96
C MET A 31 5.11 -11.69 -13.67
N GLU A 32 5.29 -13.00 -13.65
CA GLU A 32 5.23 -13.81 -12.43
C GLU A 32 6.34 -13.40 -11.45
N ILE A 33 7.58 -13.28 -11.90
CA ILE A 33 8.70 -12.81 -11.07
C ILE A 33 8.42 -11.42 -10.49
N ILE A 34 7.88 -10.51 -11.32
CA ILE A 34 7.53 -9.17 -10.86
C ILE A 34 6.45 -9.23 -9.78
N LYS A 35 5.44 -10.09 -9.94
CA LYS A 35 4.34 -10.23 -8.98
C LYS A 35 4.80 -10.88 -7.68
N ASP A 36 5.58 -11.95 -7.76
CA ASP A 36 5.91 -12.77 -6.61
C ASP A 36 7.11 -12.24 -5.82
N THR A 37 8.01 -11.51 -6.48
CA THR A 37 9.26 -11.02 -5.86
C THR A 37 9.32 -9.50 -5.83
N THR A 38 9.19 -8.84 -6.98
CA THR A 38 9.43 -7.39 -7.06
C THR A 38 8.36 -6.59 -6.31
N ILE A 39 7.08 -6.92 -6.49
CA ILE A 39 5.97 -6.17 -5.88
C ILE A 39 5.98 -6.25 -4.36
N PRO A 40 6.11 -7.44 -3.72
CA PRO A 40 6.18 -7.54 -2.26
C PRO A 40 7.35 -6.75 -1.69
N VAL A 41 8.55 -6.94 -2.25
CA VAL A 41 9.77 -6.25 -1.79
C VAL A 41 9.64 -4.73 -1.95
N TYR A 42 9.11 -4.27 -3.08
CA TYR A 42 8.91 -2.84 -3.30
C TYR A 42 7.86 -2.26 -2.34
N SER A 43 6.77 -3.00 -2.09
CA SER A 43 5.66 -2.56 -1.26
C SER A 43 6.05 -2.45 0.22
N GLN A 44 7.06 -3.18 0.69
CA GLN A 44 7.61 -3.01 2.04
C GLN A 44 8.19 -1.60 2.26
N PHE A 45 8.80 -0.99 1.24
CA PHE A 45 9.42 0.34 1.34
C PHE A 45 8.49 1.46 0.89
N TYR A 46 7.65 1.19 -0.09
CA TYR A 46 6.71 2.17 -0.67
C TYR A 46 5.34 1.52 -0.83
N PRO A 47 4.60 1.25 0.25
CA PRO A 47 3.29 0.63 0.15
C PRO A 47 2.28 1.55 -0.53
N PHE A 48 1.23 0.94 -1.06
CA PHE A 48 0.07 1.66 -1.54
C PHE A 48 -0.78 2.11 -0.36
N VAL A 49 -0.87 3.44 -0.17
CA VAL A 49 -1.74 4.02 0.85
C VAL A 49 -3.12 4.29 0.26
N GLU A 50 -4.14 3.68 0.84
CA GLU A 50 -5.54 3.89 0.45
C GLU A 50 -6.46 4.11 1.65
N ASP A 51 -7.52 4.88 1.41
CA ASP A 51 -8.58 5.14 2.38
C ASP A 51 -9.71 4.14 2.16
N VAL A 52 -10.07 3.38 3.20
CA VAL A 52 -11.16 2.42 3.17
C VAL A 52 -12.16 2.72 4.28
N ILE A 53 -13.44 2.58 3.96
CA ILE A 53 -14.52 2.67 4.95
C ILE A 53 -14.95 1.25 5.29
N ILE A 54 -14.89 0.91 6.58
CA ILE A 54 -15.44 -0.34 7.10
C ILE A 54 -16.73 -0.06 7.84
N ASP A 55 -17.68 -0.96 7.66
CA ASP A 55 -18.91 -0.99 8.42
C ASP A 55 -18.75 -2.01 9.55
N LEU A 56 -18.78 -1.53 10.79
CA LEU A 56 -18.56 -2.35 11.97
C LEU A 56 -19.66 -3.38 12.18
N ASP A 57 -20.85 -3.17 11.60
CA ASP A 57 -21.94 -4.15 11.65
C ASP A 57 -21.64 -5.41 10.79
N ASN A 58 -20.73 -5.28 9.82
CA ASN A 58 -20.40 -6.31 8.84
C ASN A 58 -18.97 -6.85 8.98
N VAL A 59 -18.31 -6.60 10.12
CA VAL A 59 -16.92 -6.97 10.37
C VAL A 59 -16.84 -8.05 11.46
N ASP A 60 -15.93 -9.01 11.27
CA ASP A 60 -15.64 -10.02 12.29
C ASP A 60 -15.05 -9.36 13.55
N MET A 61 -15.77 -9.49 14.65
CA MET A 61 -15.38 -8.97 15.97
C MET A 61 -14.94 -10.11 16.88
N VAL A 62 -13.76 -9.96 17.48
CA VAL A 62 -13.29 -10.90 18.51
C VAL A 62 -13.97 -10.59 19.85
N TYR A 63 -14.04 -9.31 20.21
CA TYR A 63 -14.83 -8.81 21.31
C TYR A 63 -15.18 -7.34 21.07
N ASN A 64 -16.29 -6.91 21.66
CA ASN A 64 -16.71 -5.52 21.66
C ASN A 64 -17.29 -5.19 23.04
N THR A 65 -16.63 -4.29 23.75
CA THR A 65 -17.08 -3.73 25.02
C THR A 65 -17.34 -2.24 24.85
N TYR A 66 -17.90 -1.60 25.86
CA TYR A 66 -18.14 -0.15 25.80
C TYR A 66 -16.85 0.68 25.69
N GLU A 67 -15.72 0.16 26.19
CA GLU A 67 -14.44 0.88 26.24
C GLU A 67 -13.48 0.45 25.12
N GLU A 68 -13.52 -0.82 24.71
CA GLU A 68 -12.62 -1.37 23.71
C GLU A 68 -13.30 -2.40 22.80
N GLY A 69 -12.92 -2.37 21.52
CA GLY A 69 -13.32 -3.36 20.52
C GLY A 69 -12.12 -3.87 19.74
N LEU A 70 -12.12 -5.17 19.44
CA LEU A 70 -11.09 -5.81 18.61
C LEU A 70 -11.74 -6.34 17.33
N PHE A 71 -11.39 -5.68 16.21
CA PHE A 71 -11.94 -5.94 14.89
C PHE A 71 -10.89 -6.62 14.01
N ILE A 72 -11.32 -7.54 13.15
CA ILE A 72 -10.48 -8.15 12.13
C ILE A 72 -10.77 -7.43 10.82
N ILE A 73 -9.74 -6.84 10.19
CA ILE A 73 -9.91 -6.16 8.91
C ILE A 73 -10.31 -7.21 7.85
N PRO A 74 -11.49 -7.07 7.20
CA PRO A 74 -11.96 -8.06 6.24
C PRO A 74 -10.97 -8.30 5.09
N PRO A 75 -10.72 -9.56 4.70
CA PRO A 75 -9.88 -9.88 3.54
C PRO A 75 -10.40 -9.26 2.23
N SER A 76 -11.71 -9.04 2.12
CA SER A 76 -12.36 -8.39 0.97
C SER A 76 -11.86 -6.97 0.71
N ILE A 77 -11.42 -6.26 1.75
CA ILE A 77 -10.83 -4.92 1.65
C ILE A 77 -9.41 -5.01 1.12
N ILE A 78 -8.66 -5.99 1.63
CA ILE A 78 -7.25 -6.15 1.31
C ILE A 78 -7.09 -6.78 -0.08
N GLN A 79 -8.10 -7.50 -0.60
CA GLN A 79 -8.13 -8.10 -1.95
C GLN A 79 -6.93 -9.04 -2.19
N ASP A 80 -6.70 -9.97 -1.26
CA ASP A 80 -5.60 -10.97 -1.31
C ASP A 80 -4.18 -10.36 -1.28
N ARG A 81 -4.05 -9.08 -0.93
CA ARG A 81 -2.76 -8.40 -0.75
C ARG A 81 -2.27 -8.50 0.69
N GLU A 82 -1.01 -8.19 0.92
CA GLU A 82 -0.49 -8.04 2.28
C GLU A 82 -0.79 -6.64 2.85
N LEU A 83 -1.24 -6.60 4.11
CA LEU A 83 -1.40 -5.36 4.89
C LEU A 83 -0.13 -5.14 5.72
N TYR A 84 0.56 -4.02 5.48
CA TYR A 84 1.80 -3.69 6.19
C TYR A 84 1.54 -2.88 7.45
N TYR A 85 0.73 -1.83 7.36
CA TYR A 85 0.42 -0.97 8.51
C TYR A 85 -0.90 -0.22 8.34
N VAL A 86 -1.39 0.31 9.46
CA VAL A 86 -2.48 1.29 9.50
C VAL A 86 -1.88 2.65 9.84
N VAL A 87 -2.14 3.66 9.01
CA VAL A 87 -1.65 5.04 9.19
C VAL A 87 -2.54 5.80 10.15
N ASP A 88 -3.84 5.68 9.92
CA ASP A 88 -4.85 6.44 10.63
C ASP A 88 -6.17 5.68 10.67
N VAL A 89 -6.92 5.90 11.75
CA VAL A 89 -8.27 5.39 11.93
C VAL A 89 -9.09 6.52 12.50
N GLN A 90 -10.23 6.78 11.89
CA GLN A 90 -11.15 7.81 12.30
C GLN A 90 -12.58 7.27 12.31
N PRO A 91 -13.40 7.62 13.32
CA PRO A 91 -14.83 7.43 13.26
C PRO A 91 -15.40 8.14 12.02
N PHE A 92 -16.05 7.38 11.13
CA PHE A 92 -16.66 7.94 9.94
C PHE A 92 -18.09 8.36 10.28
N ASN A 93 -18.29 9.68 10.45
CA ASN A 93 -19.60 10.24 10.75
C ASN A 93 -20.23 10.79 9.46
N THR A 94 -21.22 10.08 8.93
CA THR A 94 -22.01 10.49 7.76
C THR A 94 -23.09 11.51 8.09
N THR A 95 -23.41 11.72 9.37
CA THR A 95 -24.60 12.48 9.80
C THR A 95 -24.38 13.99 9.82
N PHE A 96 -23.12 14.46 9.99
CA PHE A 96 -22.81 15.90 10.08
C PHE A 96 -22.03 16.48 8.89
N THR A 97 -21.37 15.65 8.09
CA THR A 97 -20.46 16.12 7.01
C THR A 97 -21.17 16.33 5.67
N GLY A 98 -22.34 15.72 5.45
CA GLY A 98 -23.09 15.79 4.18
C GLY A 98 -24.21 16.82 4.13
N ASN A 99 -24.62 17.39 5.27
CA ASN A 99 -25.65 18.42 5.30
C ASN A 99 -25.01 19.78 5.05
N TYR A 100 -24.76 20.13 3.79
CA TYR A 100 -24.50 21.51 3.35
C TYR A 100 -25.75 22.42 3.48
N TYR A 101 -26.80 21.91 4.14
CA TYR A 101 -28.06 22.59 4.46
C TYR A 101 -28.48 22.36 5.93
N PRO A 102 -27.65 22.63 6.96
CA PRO A 102 -28.16 22.66 8.34
C PRO A 102 -28.94 23.96 8.61
N ALA A 103 -28.93 24.89 7.65
CA ALA A 103 -29.26 26.29 7.88
C ALA A 103 -30.65 26.68 7.36
N SER A 104 -31.11 26.23 6.19
CA SER A 104 -32.30 26.88 5.61
C SER A 104 -33.63 26.49 6.23
N SER A 105 -33.74 25.34 6.91
CA SER A 105 -34.98 24.91 7.59
C SER A 105 -34.99 25.25 9.09
N LEU A 106 -33.82 25.53 9.68
CA LEU A 106 -33.67 25.94 11.09
C LEU A 106 -33.51 27.46 11.26
N ILE A 107 -33.15 28.22 10.21
CA ILE A 107 -33.16 29.69 10.25
C ILE A 107 -34.58 30.23 10.07
N ASN A 108 -35.48 29.86 10.98
CA ASN A 108 -36.61 30.72 11.33
C ASN A 108 -36.15 31.54 12.53
N ASN A 109 -35.67 32.76 12.25
CA ASN A 109 -35.16 33.80 13.16
C ASN A 109 -35.90 33.86 14.52
N THR A 110 -35.49 33.01 15.46
CA THR A 110 -35.93 33.07 16.86
C THR A 110 -34.68 33.22 17.73
N PRO A 111 -34.63 34.22 18.64
CA PRO A 111 -33.49 34.44 19.52
C PRO A 111 -33.05 33.20 20.31
N SER A 112 -33.99 32.30 20.61
CA SER A 112 -33.76 31.03 21.30
C SER A 112 -32.75 30.13 20.57
N ILE A 113 -32.70 30.14 19.24
CA ILE A 113 -31.75 29.30 18.49
C ILE A 113 -30.30 29.76 18.71
N TYR A 114 -30.07 31.07 18.84
CA TYR A 114 -28.72 31.57 19.11
C TYR A 114 -28.28 31.24 20.55
N GLU A 115 -29.19 31.33 21.51
CA GLU A 115 -28.94 30.90 22.90
C GLU A 115 -28.68 29.38 22.95
N ASP A 116 -29.48 28.57 22.26
CA ASP A 116 -29.31 27.11 22.17
C ASP A 116 -28.03 26.72 21.43
N MET A 117 -27.61 27.48 20.40
CA MET A 117 -26.33 27.27 19.73
C MET A 117 -25.14 27.64 20.63
N MET A 118 -25.23 28.73 21.39
CA MET A 118 -24.18 29.12 22.34
C MET A 118 -24.07 28.13 23.49
N LEU A 119 -25.20 27.68 24.05
CA LEU A 119 -25.24 26.63 25.05
C LEU A 119 -24.79 25.28 24.48
N GLY A 120 -25.11 25.01 23.21
CA GLY A 120 -24.64 23.86 22.44
C GLY A 120 -23.12 23.84 22.30
N GLN A 121 -22.50 24.97 21.95
CA GLN A 121 -21.04 25.08 21.86
C GLN A 121 -20.39 24.95 23.25
N ALA A 122 -20.89 25.67 24.25
CA ALA A 122 -20.35 25.59 25.61
C ALA A 122 -20.48 24.18 26.22
N SER A 123 -21.57 23.48 25.93
CA SER A 123 -21.74 22.08 26.34
C SER A 123 -20.85 21.14 25.54
N ALA A 124 -20.66 21.34 24.24
CA ALA A 124 -19.72 20.57 23.43
C ALA A 124 -18.27 20.75 23.92
N ASP A 125 -17.87 21.98 24.29
CA ASP A 125 -16.55 22.27 24.83
C ASP A 125 -16.34 21.58 26.19
N LEU A 126 -17.34 21.63 27.09
CA LEU A 126 -17.28 20.91 28.37
C LEU A 126 -17.24 19.38 28.18
N LEU A 127 -18.06 18.84 27.27
CA LEU A 127 -18.07 17.43 26.93
C LEU A 127 -16.74 17.01 26.31
N SER A 128 -16.13 17.83 25.46
CA SER A 128 -14.82 17.53 24.84
C SER A 128 -13.69 17.44 25.87
N GLY A 129 -13.79 18.16 26.99
CA GLY A 129 -12.81 18.11 28.08
C GLY A 129 -12.93 16.89 28.99
N ILE A 130 -14.07 16.20 29.01
CA ILE A 130 -14.32 15.02 29.85
C ILE A 130 -14.52 13.73 29.05
N ALA A 131 -14.78 13.82 27.75
CA ALA A 131 -14.98 12.67 26.89
C ALA A 131 -13.64 11.98 26.64
N PRO A 132 -13.59 10.64 26.77
CA PRO A 132 -12.37 9.90 26.48
C PRO A 132 -12.06 9.99 24.97
N VAL A 133 -10.81 10.26 24.64
CA VAL A 133 -10.37 10.44 23.25
C VAL A 133 -10.39 9.09 22.53
N PHE A 134 -10.93 9.08 21.32
CA PHE A 134 -10.85 7.93 20.41
C PHE A 134 -9.38 7.61 20.13
N THR A 135 -8.97 6.38 20.41
CA THR A 135 -7.61 5.92 20.11
C THR A 135 -7.68 4.52 19.52
N TRP A 136 -6.60 4.10 18.88
CA TRP A 136 -6.53 2.82 18.19
C TRP A 136 -5.12 2.24 18.26
N GLN A 137 -5.04 0.94 18.08
CA GLN A 137 -3.81 0.18 18.03
C GLN A 137 -3.93 -0.89 16.95
N PHE A 138 -3.03 -0.85 15.98
CA PHE A 138 -2.90 -1.91 14.99
C PHE A 138 -2.12 -3.08 15.60
N MET A 139 -2.62 -4.29 15.40
CA MET A 139 -2.02 -5.53 15.81
C MET A 139 -1.84 -6.40 14.56
N GLU A 140 -0.59 -6.64 14.17
CA GLU A 140 -0.28 -7.50 13.02
C GLU A 140 -0.91 -8.90 13.19
N PRO A 141 -1.35 -9.56 12.10
CA PRO A 141 -1.29 -9.09 10.71
C PRO A 141 -2.51 -8.29 10.23
N ASN A 142 -3.66 -8.40 10.89
CA ASN A 142 -4.93 -7.86 10.39
C ASN A 142 -5.93 -7.46 11.48
N LYS A 143 -5.46 -7.24 12.71
CA LYS A 143 -6.32 -6.91 13.84
C LYS A 143 -6.21 -5.43 14.16
N LEU A 144 -7.35 -4.80 14.38
CA LEU A 144 -7.44 -3.41 14.80
C LEU A 144 -8.14 -3.35 16.16
N LYS A 145 -7.39 -2.92 17.17
CA LYS A 145 -7.96 -2.62 18.48
C LYS A 145 -8.34 -1.14 18.52
N VAL A 146 -9.56 -0.86 18.91
CA VAL A 146 -10.13 0.49 18.97
C VAL A 146 -10.59 0.75 20.39
N PHE A 147 -10.34 1.95 20.89
CA PHE A 147 -10.72 2.40 22.23
C PHE A 147 -11.64 3.60 22.15
N ASN A 148 -12.60 3.67 23.08
CA ASN A 148 -13.55 4.78 23.21
C ASN A 148 -14.33 5.05 21.91
N LEU A 149 -14.69 3.98 21.20
CA LEU A 149 -15.55 4.09 20.04
C LEU A 149 -16.95 4.50 20.52
N SER A 150 -17.36 5.71 20.16
CA SER A 150 -18.69 6.20 20.46
C SER A 150 -19.76 5.30 19.82
N SER A 151 -20.83 5.01 20.57
CA SER A 151 -22.01 4.25 20.10
C SER A 151 -22.71 4.86 18.86
N TRP A 152 -22.33 6.07 18.43
CA TRP A 152 -22.93 6.76 17.30
C TRP A 152 -22.21 6.55 15.96
N SER A 153 -21.06 5.86 15.94
CA SER A 153 -20.32 5.59 14.70
C SER A 153 -20.32 4.10 14.40
N THR A 154 -21.12 3.69 13.41
CA THR A 154 -21.15 2.32 12.89
C THR A 154 -20.08 2.10 11.80
N GLN A 155 -19.38 3.15 11.38
CA GLN A 155 -18.40 3.08 10.31
C GLN A 155 -17.06 3.68 10.74
N LEU A 156 -15.96 3.03 10.36
CA LEU A 156 -14.61 3.59 10.52
C LEU A 156 -13.99 3.87 9.16
N LYS A 157 -13.33 5.01 9.04
CA LYS A 157 -12.42 5.31 7.94
C LYS A 157 -11.01 4.93 8.36
N LEU A 158 -10.39 4.01 7.63
CA LEU A 158 -9.01 3.60 7.83
C LEU A 158 -8.17 4.11 6.67
N THR A 159 -7.00 4.64 6.98
CA THR A 159 -5.95 4.87 5.99
C THR A 159 -4.92 3.75 6.18
N ILE A 160 -4.85 2.82 5.22
CA ILE A 160 -4.03 1.60 5.32
C ILE A 160 -2.90 1.61 4.29
N GLY A 161 -1.76 1.03 4.67
CA GLY A 161 -0.64 0.74 3.77
C GLY A 161 -0.65 -0.73 3.38
N VAL A 162 -0.96 -1.00 2.12
CA VAL A 162 -1.08 -2.36 1.57
C VAL A 162 -0.15 -2.56 0.39
N GLU A 163 -0.01 -3.82 -0.03
CA GLU A 163 0.71 -4.16 -1.25
C GLU A 163 0.12 -3.46 -2.48
N HIS A 164 0.98 -3.21 -3.46
CA HIS A 164 0.53 -2.72 -4.76
C HIS A 164 -0.24 -3.79 -5.54
N TYR A 165 -1.16 -3.35 -6.41
CA TYR A 165 -1.89 -4.25 -7.30
C TYR A 165 -0.95 -4.93 -8.30
N ALA A 166 -1.17 -6.22 -8.55
CA ALA A 166 -0.45 -7.03 -9.54
C ALA A 166 -0.48 -6.46 -10.97
N ASN A 167 -1.47 -5.61 -11.28
CA ASN A 167 -1.58 -4.91 -12.56
C ASN A 167 -0.70 -3.64 -12.66
N LEU A 168 0.10 -3.35 -11.63
CA LEU A 168 1.03 -2.21 -11.53
C LEU A 168 0.36 -0.82 -11.62
N SER A 169 -0.97 -0.75 -11.50
CA SER A 169 -1.74 0.49 -11.63
C SER A 169 -1.50 1.45 -10.47
N SER A 170 -1.33 0.92 -9.25
CA SER A 170 -1.10 1.67 -8.01
C SER A 170 0.26 2.37 -7.94
N ILE A 171 1.22 1.97 -8.77
CA ILE A 171 2.56 2.58 -8.77
C ILE A 171 2.52 3.94 -9.47
N LYS A 172 2.80 4.99 -8.69
CA LYS A 172 2.81 6.40 -9.12
C LYS A 172 3.98 6.68 -10.07
N LYS A 173 3.81 7.66 -10.97
CA LYS A 173 4.84 8.04 -11.97
C LYS A 173 6.17 8.51 -11.34
N GLY A 174 6.12 9.15 -10.16
CA GLY A 174 7.35 9.57 -9.46
C GLY A 174 8.16 8.41 -8.89
N GLN A 175 7.52 7.27 -8.69
CA GLN A 175 8.08 6.06 -8.07
C GLN A 175 8.42 4.97 -9.09
N SER A 176 7.93 5.10 -10.33
CA SER A 176 8.06 4.05 -11.35
C SER A 176 9.50 3.75 -11.75
N GLU A 177 10.43 4.70 -11.63
CA GLU A 177 11.84 4.45 -11.98
C GLU A 177 12.54 3.60 -10.93
N SER A 178 12.27 3.83 -9.64
CA SER A 178 12.81 3.01 -8.55
C SER A 178 12.28 1.58 -8.64
N PHE A 179 10.97 1.42 -8.90
CA PHE A 179 10.37 0.12 -9.17
C PHE A 179 11.00 -0.56 -10.40
N TYR A 180 11.18 0.18 -11.50
CA TYR A 180 11.78 -0.34 -12.73
C TYR A 180 13.20 -0.88 -12.49
N LYS A 181 14.01 -0.17 -11.71
CA LYS A 181 15.38 -0.62 -11.36
C LYS A 181 15.36 -1.93 -10.59
N LEU A 182 14.47 -2.07 -9.62
CA LEU A 182 14.32 -3.31 -8.86
C LEU A 182 13.87 -4.47 -9.76
N ALA A 183 12.81 -4.26 -10.55
CA ALA A 183 12.31 -5.25 -11.51
C ALA A 183 13.39 -5.70 -12.52
N LYS A 184 14.22 -4.76 -12.97
CA LYS A 184 15.33 -5.05 -13.89
C LYS A 184 16.37 -5.97 -13.25
N LEU A 185 16.69 -5.76 -11.98
CA LEU A 185 17.66 -6.58 -11.25
C LEU A 185 17.11 -7.97 -10.97
N ASP A 186 15.85 -8.09 -10.56
CA ASP A 186 15.18 -9.37 -10.33
C ASP A 186 15.16 -10.23 -11.62
N ILE A 187 14.82 -9.62 -12.76
CA ILE A 187 14.83 -10.32 -14.05
C ILE A 187 16.26 -10.68 -14.48
N LYS A 188 17.25 -9.81 -14.25
CA LYS A 188 18.66 -10.15 -14.53
C LYS A 188 19.13 -11.35 -13.73
N MET A 189 18.80 -11.41 -12.44
CA MET A 189 19.13 -12.56 -11.59
C MET A 189 18.48 -13.84 -12.12
N PHE A 190 17.20 -13.79 -12.49
CA PHE A 190 16.50 -14.92 -13.08
C PHE A 190 17.15 -15.38 -14.39
N LEU A 191 17.44 -14.46 -15.31
CA LEU A 191 18.07 -14.77 -16.58
C LEU A 191 19.48 -15.34 -16.38
N PHE A 192 20.27 -14.77 -15.48
CA PHE A 192 21.61 -15.27 -15.15
C PHE A 192 21.55 -16.71 -14.63
N ASN A 193 20.67 -16.99 -13.67
CA ASN A 193 20.55 -18.31 -13.05
C ASN A 193 20.11 -19.39 -14.03
N ASN A 194 19.20 -19.07 -14.96
CA ASN A 194 18.68 -20.04 -15.93
C ASN A 194 19.56 -20.18 -17.18
N LEU A 195 20.22 -19.10 -17.62
CA LEU A 195 20.97 -19.09 -18.88
C LEU A 195 22.47 -19.35 -18.69
N ARG A 196 23.04 -19.21 -17.48
CA ARG A 196 24.48 -19.46 -17.23
C ARG A 196 24.96 -20.85 -17.64
N MET A 197 24.05 -21.83 -17.71
CA MET A 197 24.37 -23.19 -18.16
C MET A 197 24.43 -23.31 -19.69
N LEU A 198 23.90 -22.33 -20.41
CA LEU A 198 23.78 -22.28 -21.88
C LEU A 198 24.82 -21.36 -22.54
N ASP A 199 25.63 -20.66 -21.74
CA ASP A 199 26.58 -19.61 -22.14
C ASP A 199 27.66 -20.08 -23.14
N LYS A 200 27.84 -21.39 -23.31
CA LYS A 200 28.82 -21.98 -24.25
C LYS A 200 28.25 -23.16 -25.04
N MET A 201 27.04 -23.04 -25.57
CA MET A 201 26.57 -24.02 -26.55
C MET A 201 27.20 -23.76 -27.92
N GLU A 202 28.13 -24.63 -28.32
CA GLU A 202 28.57 -24.72 -29.71
C GLU A 202 27.41 -25.22 -30.57
N THR A 203 26.84 -24.33 -31.38
CA THR A 203 25.84 -24.72 -32.39
C THR A 203 26.54 -24.96 -33.72
N ALA A 204 25.96 -25.81 -34.59
CA ALA A 204 26.49 -26.08 -35.92
C ALA A 204 26.60 -24.83 -36.84
N LEU A 205 26.02 -23.70 -36.42
CA LEU A 205 26.01 -22.42 -37.15
C LEU A 205 26.95 -21.36 -36.53
N GLY A 206 27.61 -21.65 -35.40
CA GLY A 206 28.53 -20.74 -34.72
C GLY A 206 28.37 -20.70 -33.19
N THR A 207 29.24 -19.95 -32.52
CA THR A 207 29.18 -19.67 -31.09
C THR A 207 28.18 -18.54 -30.84
N ILE A 208 27.11 -18.80 -30.08
CA ILE A 208 26.20 -17.76 -29.59
C ILE A 208 26.77 -17.30 -28.24
N ASP A 209 27.28 -16.08 -28.18
CA ASP A 209 27.65 -15.41 -26.94
C ASP A 209 26.46 -14.58 -26.46
N LEU A 210 25.90 -14.97 -25.31
CA LEU A 210 24.75 -14.30 -24.71
C LEU A 210 25.18 -13.17 -23.75
N HIS A 211 26.49 -12.93 -23.59
CA HIS A 211 27.08 -11.95 -22.67
C HIS A 211 26.45 -12.01 -21.27
N ILE A 212 26.15 -13.23 -20.78
CA ILE A 212 25.46 -13.45 -19.50
C ILE A 212 26.31 -12.98 -18.32
N GLU A 213 27.63 -12.88 -18.51
CA GLU A 213 28.58 -12.31 -17.55
C GLU A 213 28.20 -10.88 -17.11
N ASP A 214 27.55 -10.08 -17.98
CA ASP A 214 27.09 -8.72 -17.66
C ASP A 214 25.96 -8.69 -16.59
N TRP A 215 25.36 -9.85 -16.30
CA TRP A 215 24.30 -10.00 -15.30
C TRP A 215 24.78 -10.63 -13.99
N ALA A 216 26.04 -11.04 -13.89
CA ALA A 216 26.59 -11.70 -12.71
C ALA A 216 26.51 -10.85 -11.44
N ASN A 217 26.62 -9.53 -11.56
CA ASN A 217 26.56 -8.60 -10.43
C ASN A 217 25.13 -8.20 -10.02
N ALA A 218 24.08 -8.75 -10.66
CA ALA A 218 22.71 -8.32 -10.43
C ALA A 218 22.23 -8.53 -8.98
N GLU A 219 22.70 -9.58 -8.31
CA GLU A 219 22.40 -9.85 -6.90
C GLU A 219 23.03 -8.78 -5.99
N SER A 220 24.32 -8.50 -6.15
CA SER A 220 25.01 -7.45 -5.37
C SER A 220 24.41 -6.07 -5.62
N ASP A 221 24.03 -5.75 -6.87
CA ASP A 221 23.39 -4.48 -7.23
C ASP A 221 21.99 -4.36 -6.61
N ARG A 222 21.27 -5.50 -6.46
CA ARG A 222 19.96 -5.56 -5.82
C ARG A 222 20.07 -5.27 -4.33
N ASP A 223 21.01 -5.90 -3.65
CA ASP A 223 21.23 -5.68 -2.22
C ASP A 223 21.61 -4.22 -1.94
N ALA A 224 22.51 -3.65 -2.75
CA ALA A 224 22.88 -2.24 -2.65
C ALA A 224 21.70 -1.29 -2.93
N LEU A 225 20.75 -1.67 -3.80
CA LEU A 225 19.54 -0.90 -4.05
C LEU A 225 18.57 -0.99 -2.86
N ILE A 226 18.41 -2.17 -2.28
CA ILE A 226 17.56 -2.40 -1.10
C ILE A 226 18.11 -1.66 0.12
N GLU A 227 19.42 -1.66 0.32
CA GLU A 227 20.08 -0.91 1.40
C GLU A 227 19.76 0.59 1.28
N LYS A 228 19.90 1.16 0.07
CA LYS A 228 19.53 2.56 -0.20
C LYS A 228 18.05 2.84 0.05
N MET A 229 17.16 1.92 -0.33
CA MET A 229 15.73 2.05 -0.06
C MET A 229 15.45 2.01 1.44
N THR A 230 16.15 1.14 2.17
CA THR A 230 16.04 0.99 3.64
C THR A 230 16.48 2.27 4.35
N GLU A 231 17.62 2.84 3.97
CA GLU A 231 18.09 4.12 4.51
C GLU A 231 17.07 5.24 4.29
N GLN A 232 16.55 5.37 3.07
CA GLN A 232 15.54 6.38 2.72
C GLN A 232 14.23 6.17 3.48
N HIS A 233 13.80 4.93 3.64
CA HIS A 233 12.60 4.58 4.39
C HIS A 233 12.77 4.93 5.88
N ASN A 234 13.88 4.55 6.50
CA ASN A 234 14.14 4.86 7.91
C ASN A 234 14.17 6.36 8.18
N LEU A 235 14.73 7.15 7.26
CA LEU A 235 14.73 8.62 7.35
C LEU A 235 13.32 9.21 7.26
N SER A 236 12.44 8.65 6.41
CA SER A 236 11.08 9.14 6.27
C SER A 236 10.21 8.78 7.48
N THR A 237 10.38 7.59 8.05
CA THR A 237 9.74 7.17 9.30
C THR A 237 10.21 8.01 10.49
N TYR A 238 11.50 8.34 10.58
CA TYR A 238 12.02 9.19 11.66
C TYR A 238 11.42 10.60 11.61
N ASN A 239 11.23 11.16 10.41
CA ASN A 239 10.66 12.49 10.26
C ASN A 239 9.16 12.53 10.60
N SER A 240 8.38 11.47 10.33
CA SER A 240 6.94 11.45 10.66
C SER A 240 6.65 11.31 12.16
N VAL A 241 7.58 10.77 12.96
CA VAL A 241 7.47 10.68 14.43
C VAL A 241 7.74 12.04 15.11
N ASN A 242 8.54 12.91 14.50
CA ASN A 242 8.92 14.20 15.08
C ASN A 242 7.95 15.36 14.79
N TYR A 243 6.86 15.11 14.03
CA TYR A 243 5.83 16.10 13.69
C TYR A 243 4.44 15.75 14.25
N LYS A 244 4.34 14.83 15.22
CA LYS A 244 3.10 14.59 15.99
C LYS A 244 3.20 15.20 17.38
#